data_AF-A0A377EXN5-F1
#
_entry.id   AF-A0A377EXN5-F1
#
_cell.length_a   1.000
_cell.length_b   1.000
_cell.length_c   1.000
_cell.angle_alpha   90.00
_cell.angle_beta   90.00
_cell.angle_gamma   90.00
#
_symmetry.space_group_name_H-M   'P 1'
#
loop_
_entity.id
_entity.type
_entity.pdbx_description
1 polymer ?
#
loop_
_entity_poly.entity_id
_entity_poly.type
_entity_poly.pdbx_seq_one_letter_code
_entity_poly.pdbx_strand_id
1 'polypeptide(L)' 'MQFTVYRSRGRNAAFPFVIDVTSDIVGEINRRIVIPLTPI' A
#
# COMPACT_ATOMS: atom_id res chain seq x y z
N MET A 1 1.59 6.65 -5.31
CA MET A 1 2.29 6.48 -6.61
C MET A 1 2.29 5.01 -6.89
N GLN A 2 1.94 4.59 -8.11
CA GLN A 2 1.83 3.18 -8.46
C GLN A 2 3.18 2.48 -8.24
N PHE A 3 3.12 1.26 -7.70
CA PHE A 3 4.27 0.42 -7.33
C PHE A 3 5.19 0.98 -6.24
N THR A 4 4.76 2.00 -5.52
CA THR A 4 5.50 2.50 -4.35
C THR A 4 5.17 1.71 -3.10
N VAL A 5 6.20 1.36 -2.34
CA VAL A 5 6.06 0.71 -1.03
C VAL A 5 5.94 1.75 0.07
N TYR A 6 4.94 1.60 0.92
CA TYR A 6 4.70 2.44 2.08
C TYR A 6 4.76 1.60 3.36
N ARG A 7 5.18 2.22 4.48
CA ARG A 7 4.99 1.62 5.80
C ARG A 7 3.49 1.60 6.12
N SER A 8 3.00 0.44 6.54
CA SER A 8 1.62 0.30 6.99
C SER A 8 1.37 1.17 8.21
N ARG A 9 0.26 1.93 8.21
CA ARG A 9 -0.18 2.71 9.39
C ARG A 9 -0.95 1.85 10.41
N GLY A 10 -1.33 0.62 10.04
CA GLY A 10 -2.01 -0.30 10.94
C GLY A 10 -1.05 -0.89 11.98
N ARG A 11 -1.58 -1.32 13.13
CA ARG A 11 -0.80 -2.00 14.18
C ARG A 11 -0.53 -3.48 13.89
N ASN A 12 -0.82 -3.95 12.67
CA ASN A 12 -0.63 -5.35 12.31
C ASN A 12 0.85 -5.62 12.01
N ALA A 13 1.56 -6.21 12.96
CA ALA A 13 2.98 -6.54 12.84
C ALA A 13 3.27 -7.59 11.76
N ALA A 14 2.27 -8.40 11.36
CA ALA A 14 2.44 -9.37 10.27
C ALA A 14 2.55 -8.70 8.89
N PHE A 15 2.04 -7.46 8.74
CA PHE A 15 2.05 -6.71 7.48
C PHE A 15 2.61 -5.29 7.68
N PRO A 16 3.93 -5.16 7.92
CA PRO A 16 4.56 -3.87 8.20
C PRO A 16 4.61 -2.94 6.98
N PHE A 17 4.45 -3.47 5.76
CA PHE A 17 4.50 -2.71 4.52
C PHE A 17 3.29 -3.00 3.62
N VAL A 18 2.98 -2.04 2.76
CA VAL A 18 1.98 -2.17 1.71
C VAL A 18 2.53 -1.61 0.40
N ILE A 19 2.18 -2.21 -0.74
CA ILE A 19 2.48 -1.66 -2.08
C ILE A 19 1.23 -1.04 -2.68
N ASP A 20 1.33 0.20 -3.18
CA ASP A 20 0.25 0.87 -3.92
C ASP A 20 0.16 0.27 -5.33
N VAL A 21 -0.99 -0.28 -5.69
CA VAL A 21 -1.24 -0.85 -7.04
C VAL A 21 -2.21 -0.01 -7.85
N THR A 22 -2.68 1.11 -7.29
CA THR A 22 -3.59 2.04 -7.96
C THR A 22 -2.90 2.71 -9.12
N SER A 23 -3.54 2.75 -10.29
CA SER A 23 -3.05 3.54 -11.42
C SER A 23 -2.89 5.00 -11.03
N ASP A 24 -1.75 5.60 -11.37
CA ASP A 24 -1.53 7.02 -11.12
C ASP A 24 -2.41 7.94 -11.99
N ILE A 25 -3.00 7.41 -13.07
CA ILE A 25 -3.95 8.14 -13.93
C ILE A 25 -5.36 8.15 -13.31
N VAL A 26 -5.74 7.09 -12.59
CA VAL A 26 -7.11 6.86 -12.11
C VAL A 26 -7.26 7.08 -10.60
N GLY A 27 -6.16 7.36 -9.89
CA GLY A 27 -6.12 7.42 -8.42
C GLY A 27 -7.30 8.17 -7.77
N GLU A 28 -7.93 7.57 -6.76
CA GLU A 28 -8.98 8.22 -5.97
C GLU A 28 -8.41 9.35 -5.10
N ILE A 29 -9.20 10.40 -4.89
CA ILE A 29 -8.79 11.65 -4.21
C ILE A 29 -8.24 11.40 -2.79
N ASN A 30 -8.66 10.34 -2.11
CA ASN A 30 -8.26 10.04 -0.72
C ASN A 30 -8.03 8.56 -0.41
N ARG A 31 -8.02 7.69 -1.42
CA ARG A 31 -7.90 6.24 -1.22
C ARG A 31 -7.02 5.63 -2.31
N ARG A 32 -6.36 4.54 -1.94
CA ARG A 32 -5.50 3.74 -2.83
C ARG A 32 -5.80 2.27 -2.57
N ILE A 33 -5.82 1.47 -3.62
CA ILE A 33 -5.81 0.02 -3.54
C ILE A 33 -4.37 -0.42 -3.25
N VAL A 34 -4.19 -1.28 -2.25
CA VAL A 34 -2.89 -1.74 -1.80
C VAL A 34 -2.84 -3.24 -1.57
N ILE A 35 -1.65 -3.84 -1.69
CA ILE A 35 -1.39 -5.24 -1.32
C ILE A 35 -0.46 -5.26 -0.09
N PRO A 36 -0.80 -5.98 1.00
CA PRO A 36 0.05 -6.08 2.18
C PRO A 36 1.23 -7.02 1.95
N LEU A 37 2.40 -6.66 2.49
CA LEU A 37 3.64 -7.43 2.40
C LEU A 37 4.00 -8.03 3.76
N THR A 38 4.33 -9.32 3.77
CA THR A 38 4.83 -10.05 4.94
C THR A 38 6.36 -10.13 4.91
N PRO A 39 7.06 -10.04 6.05
CA PRO A 39 8.46 -10.45 6.15
C PRO A 39 8.63 -11.93 5.79
N ILE A 40 9.82 -12.28 5.30
CA ILE A 40 10.28 -13.65 5.00
C ILE A 40 11.40 -14.00 5.97
#